data_AF-A0A925NDX9-F1
#
_entry.id   AF-A0A925NDX9-F1
#
_cell.length_a   1.000
_cell.length_b   1.000
_cell.length_c   1.000
_cell.angle_alpha   90.00
_cell.angle_beta   90.00
_cell.angle_gamma   90.00
#
_symmetry.space_group_name_H-M   'P 1'
#
loop_
_entity.id
_entity.type
_entity.pdbx_description
1 polymer ?
#
loop_
_entity_poly.entity_id
_entity_poly.type
_entity_poly.pdbx_seq_one_letter_code
_entity_poly.pdbx_strand_id
1 'polypeptide(L)'
;DGVGGLNQKQIPSGKTFVYEFVARRPGTFMYHPHADEMTQMAMGMMGFWITHPKTKHPLIDEVNRDFVFLLNAYDIDPGSYTPKIMTMLDFNLWSWNSRIFPGIDPLVVRKGDKVRLRIGNLTMTNHPIHLHGHEFLVTGTDGGPTPKSSRQYEVTTDVAVGQMRQLDFIADEEGDWAFHCHKSHHTMNAMGHNVPTMIGVDHRGVVKQITKLIPDYMVMGERGMKDMTEMEMPLPDNTAAMMTGTGPFGAVGMGGMFSVLKVRKNQKAGDYSDPGWYPHPPGTVAYEWTGALPDPTRIKAEGTGSMPPLAKPMQDTEVKVRKPAGGDHSNH
;
A
#
# COMPACT_ATOMS: atom_id res chain seq x y z
N ASP A 1 27.31 -6.86 11.98
CA ASP A 1 26.85 -5.48 12.10
C ASP A 1 26.95 -4.82 10.73
N GLY A 2 28.13 -4.70 10.12
CA GLY A 2 28.24 -4.42 8.69
C GLY A 2 28.14 -2.94 8.31
N VAL A 3 28.37 -2.05 9.28
CA VAL A 3 28.29 -0.60 9.09
C VAL A 3 29.67 -0.08 8.71
N GLY A 4 29.79 0.37 7.46
CA GLY A 4 31.03 0.89 6.91
C GLY A 4 31.46 2.17 7.63
N GLY A 5 32.70 2.19 8.11
CA GLY A 5 33.27 3.28 8.91
C GLY A 5 33.05 3.16 10.43
N LEU A 6 32.10 2.34 10.88
CA LEU A 6 31.85 2.11 12.31
C LEU A 6 32.48 0.81 12.80
N ASN A 7 32.03 -0.32 12.28
CA ASN A 7 32.46 -1.66 12.73
C ASN A 7 33.25 -2.42 11.66
N GLN A 8 33.38 -1.86 10.45
CA GLN A 8 34.25 -2.37 9.40
C GLN A 8 34.67 -1.28 8.42
N LYS A 9 35.63 -1.58 7.55
CA LYS A 9 35.92 -0.76 6.37
C LYS A 9 34.84 -0.94 5.31
N GLN A 10 34.69 0.06 4.43
CA GLN A 10 33.85 -0.08 3.23
C GLN A 10 34.34 -1.24 2.37
N ILE A 11 33.41 -1.97 1.73
CA ILE A 11 33.73 -3.04 0.77
C ILE A 11 34.01 -2.38 -0.59
N PRO A 12 35.26 -2.38 -1.10
CA PRO A 12 35.56 -1.76 -2.39
C PRO A 12 35.00 -2.57 -3.56
N SER A 13 34.82 -1.92 -4.71
CA SER A 13 34.43 -2.60 -5.95
C SER A 13 35.37 -3.76 -6.29
N GLY A 14 34.78 -4.90 -6.71
CA GLY A 14 35.50 -6.12 -7.04
C GLY A 14 36.11 -6.87 -5.85
N LYS A 15 35.80 -6.50 -4.61
CA LYS A 15 36.30 -7.18 -3.40
C LYS A 15 35.24 -8.06 -2.77
N THR A 16 35.70 -9.08 -2.05
CA THR A 16 34.88 -10.04 -1.33
C THR A 16 35.18 -9.94 0.16
N PHE A 17 34.14 -9.95 0.98
CA PHE A 17 34.22 -9.90 2.43
C PHE A 17 33.39 -11.04 3.01
N VAL A 18 33.82 -11.56 4.16
CA VAL A 18 33.16 -12.66 4.87
C VAL A 18 32.52 -12.11 6.14
N TYR A 19 31.25 -12.43 6.36
CA TYR A 19 30.53 -12.15 7.58
C TYR A 19 30.28 -13.45 8.34
N GLU A 20 30.74 -13.52 9.59
CA GLU A 20 30.52 -14.67 10.46
C GLU A 20 29.71 -14.25 11.67
N PHE A 21 28.60 -14.94 11.92
CA PHE A 21 27.77 -14.73 13.09
C PHE A 21 26.97 -15.98 13.42
N VAL A 22 26.53 -16.06 14.67
CA VAL A 22 25.62 -17.11 15.13
C VAL A 22 24.21 -16.56 15.12
N ALA A 23 23.28 -17.23 14.44
CA ALA A 23 21.85 -16.92 14.53
C ALA A 23 21.33 -17.32 15.94
N ARG A 24 21.41 -16.37 16.89
CA ARG A 24 21.23 -16.64 18.33
C ARG A 24 19.79 -16.96 18.73
N ARG A 25 18.80 -16.49 17.97
CA ARG A 25 17.38 -16.68 18.28
C ARG A 25 16.58 -16.97 17.00
N PRO A 26 15.51 -17.78 17.09
CA PRO A 26 14.56 -17.88 16.00
C PRO A 26 13.83 -16.55 15.82
N GLY A 27 13.42 -16.27 14.59
CA GLY A 27 12.71 -15.05 14.27
C GLY A 27 12.80 -14.66 12.81
N THR A 28 12.21 -13.50 12.57
CA THR A 28 12.15 -12.83 11.29
C THR A 28 13.18 -11.69 11.31
N PHE A 29 14.00 -11.58 10.27
CA PHE A 29 15.06 -10.59 10.15
C PHE A 29 15.11 -10.04 8.72
N MET A 30 15.75 -8.89 8.57
CA MET A 30 16.08 -8.29 7.27
C MET A 30 17.59 -8.08 7.21
N TYR A 31 18.11 -7.98 5.99
CA TYR A 31 19.46 -7.48 5.76
C TYR A 31 19.43 -6.47 4.62
N HIS A 32 20.23 -5.43 4.77
CA HIS A 32 20.41 -4.39 3.78
C HIS A 32 21.82 -3.78 3.95
N PRO A 33 22.33 -3.08 2.93
CA PRO A 33 23.60 -2.40 3.05
C PRO A 33 23.57 -1.27 4.08
N HIS A 34 24.76 -0.91 4.57
CA HIS A 34 25.02 0.21 5.48
C HIS A 34 26.30 0.95 5.04
N ALA A 35 26.37 1.29 3.75
CA ALA A 35 27.51 1.94 3.11
C ALA A 35 27.05 3.17 2.32
N ASP A 36 26.22 2.95 1.31
CA ASP A 36 25.51 3.97 0.55
C ASP A 36 24.04 3.55 0.45
N GLU A 37 23.33 3.65 1.57
CA GLU A 37 21.96 3.18 1.70
C GLU A 37 21.02 3.82 0.68
N MET A 38 21.18 5.13 0.43
CA MET A 38 20.35 5.88 -0.51
C MET A 38 20.40 5.24 -1.90
N THR A 39 21.60 5.03 -2.45
CA THR A 39 21.75 4.41 -3.77
C THR A 39 21.38 2.93 -3.73
N GLN A 40 21.94 2.19 -2.79
CA GLN A 40 21.91 0.73 -2.83
C GLN A 40 20.52 0.17 -2.52
N MET A 41 19.82 0.72 -1.53
CA MET A 41 18.44 0.31 -1.23
C MET A 41 17.46 0.75 -2.32
N ALA A 42 17.62 1.96 -2.86
CA ALA A 42 16.83 2.42 -4.00
C ALA A 42 17.03 1.53 -5.23
N MET A 43 18.21 0.93 -5.40
CA MET A 43 18.50 -0.04 -6.46
C MET A 43 18.11 -1.49 -6.08
N GLY A 44 17.39 -1.69 -4.99
CA GLY A 44 16.83 -3.00 -4.60
C GLY A 44 17.77 -3.90 -3.79
N MET A 45 18.90 -3.40 -3.29
CA MET A 45 19.79 -4.18 -2.42
C MET A 45 19.18 -4.32 -1.03
N MET A 46 18.37 -5.35 -0.86
CA MET A 46 17.73 -5.69 0.40
C MET A 46 17.33 -7.16 0.38
N GLY A 47 17.12 -7.75 1.55
CA GLY A 47 16.63 -9.10 1.63
C GLY A 47 16.08 -9.46 2.99
N PHE A 48 15.47 -10.65 3.00
CA PHE A 48 14.83 -11.21 4.18
C PHE A 48 15.62 -12.41 4.67
N TRP A 49 15.66 -12.59 5.99
CA TRP A 49 16.32 -13.71 6.63
C TRP A 49 15.39 -14.31 7.69
N ILE A 50 15.13 -15.61 7.62
CA ILE A 50 14.34 -16.32 8.62
C ILE A 50 15.22 -17.31 9.36
N THR A 51 15.24 -17.20 10.69
CA THR A 51 15.86 -18.22 11.54
C THR A 51 14.76 -19.10 12.12
N HIS A 52 14.68 -20.35 11.67
CA HIS A 52 13.77 -21.33 12.26
C HIS A 52 14.32 -21.86 13.60
N PRO A 53 13.44 -22.21 14.56
CA PRO A 53 13.89 -22.83 15.80
C PRO A 53 14.42 -24.25 15.51
N LYS A 54 15.50 -24.66 16.18
CA LYS A 54 16.10 -26.00 16.02
C LYS A 54 15.17 -27.13 16.44
N THR A 55 14.33 -26.88 17.43
CA THR A 55 13.34 -27.81 18.00
C THR A 55 12.00 -27.10 18.11
N LYS A 56 10.95 -27.84 18.47
CA LYS A 56 9.64 -27.25 18.79
C LYS A 56 9.81 -26.12 19.81
N HIS A 57 9.21 -24.97 19.52
CA HIS A 57 9.34 -23.76 20.32
C HIS A 57 7.99 -23.41 20.97
N PRO A 58 7.93 -23.06 22.27
CA PRO A 58 6.65 -22.86 22.98
C PRO A 58 5.82 -21.68 22.45
N LEU A 59 6.46 -20.73 21.78
CA LEU A 59 5.84 -19.53 21.22
C LEU A 59 5.78 -19.51 19.69
N ILE A 60 6.40 -20.47 18.99
CA ILE A 60 6.38 -20.50 17.52
C ILE A 60 5.71 -21.79 17.11
N ASP A 61 4.49 -21.67 16.62
CA ASP A 61 3.74 -22.82 16.14
C ASP A 61 4.22 -23.23 14.75
N GLU A 62 4.08 -24.52 14.45
CA GLU A 62 4.19 -25.04 13.10
C GLU A 62 3.01 -24.54 12.25
N VAL A 63 3.28 -24.28 10.98
CA VAL A 63 2.32 -23.75 10.02
C VAL A 63 2.42 -24.53 8.72
N ASN A 64 1.33 -24.59 7.96
CA ASN A 64 1.27 -25.26 6.67
C ASN A 64 1.85 -24.39 5.55
N ARG A 65 1.77 -23.06 5.69
CA ARG A 65 2.31 -22.07 4.75
C ARG A 65 2.95 -20.91 5.51
N ASP A 66 4.09 -20.45 5.03
CA ASP A 66 4.84 -19.32 5.59
C ASP A 66 5.22 -18.39 4.42
N PHE A 67 4.65 -17.18 4.41
CA PHE A 67 4.87 -16.17 3.37
C PHE A 67 5.71 -15.01 3.93
N VAL A 68 6.54 -14.44 3.07
CA VAL A 68 7.43 -13.33 3.40
C VAL A 68 7.17 -12.15 2.47
N PHE A 69 7.01 -10.98 3.07
CA PHE A 69 6.84 -9.71 2.39
C PHE A 69 7.82 -8.69 2.96
N LEU A 70 8.78 -8.29 2.13
CA LEU A 70 9.62 -7.14 2.38
C LEU A 70 8.98 -5.94 1.69
N LEU A 71 8.57 -4.95 2.48
CA LEU A 71 7.97 -3.73 1.98
C LEU A 71 9.07 -2.77 1.56
N ASN A 72 8.97 -2.28 0.33
CA ASN A 72 9.91 -1.34 -0.25
C ASN A 72 9.20 -0.35 -1.19
N ALA A 73 9.81 0.82 -1.37
CA ALA A 73 9.24 1.92 -2.14
C ALA A 73 10.27 2.47 -3.11
N TYR A 74 9.78 3.00 -4.23
CA TYR A 74 10.58 3.58 -5.29
C TYR A 74 9.96 4.90 -5.76
N ASP A 75 10.81 5.74 -6.33
CA ASP A 75 10.40 6.91 -7.11
C ASP A 75 10.90 6.67 -8.53
N ILE A 76 9.97 6.35 -9.42
CA ILE A 76 10.26 6.00 -10.81
C ILE A 76 9.42 6.88 -11.72
N ASP A 77 10.08 7.63 -12.59
CA ASP A 77 9.38 8.33 -13.67
C ASP A 77 8.88 7.32 -14.70
N PRO A 78 7.66 7.49 -15.25
CA PRO A 78 7.18 6.69 -16.38
C PRO A 78 8.23 6.60 -17.51
N GLY A 79 8.54 5.38 -17.93
CA GLY A 79 9.57 5.09 -18.95
C GLY A 79 10.99 4.96 -18.44
N SER A 80 11.27 5.24 -17.16
CA SER A 80 12.62 5.15 -16.60
C SER A 80 12.98 3.71 -16.20
N TYR A 81 14.19 3.28 -16.59
CA TYR A 81 14.77 2.00 -16.15
C TYR A 81 15.39 2.04 -14.75
N THR A 82 15.63 3.24 -14.21
CA THR A 82 16.25 3.44 -12.91
C THR A 82 15.43 4.37 -12.03
N PRO A 83 15.33 4.10 -10.73
CA PRO A 83 14.66 4.99 -9.79
C PRO A 83 15.47 6.26 -9.52
N LYS A 84 14.79 7.30 -9.02
CA LYS A 84 15.43 8.47 -8.42
C LYS A 84 15.96 8.10 -7.04
N ILE A 85 17.28 7.99 -6.94
CA ILE A 85 17.97 7.54 -5.72
C ILE A 85 18.07 8.60 -4.62
N MET A 86 17.79 9.86 -4.93
CA MET A 86 17.88 10.97 -3.99
C MET A 86 16.55 11.30 -3.30
N THR A 87 15.49 10.51 -3.58
CA THR A 87 14.16 10.73 -3.02
C THR A 87 14.14 10.36 -1.55
N MET A 88 13.67 11.29 -0.71
CA MET A 88 13.68 11.12 0.75
C MET A 88 12.35 10.57 1.27
N LEU A 89 11.23 11.21 0.92
CA LEU A 89 9.90 10.86 1.44
C LEU A 89 8.81 10.79 0.36
N ASP A 90 8.99 11.46 -0.77
CA ASP A 90 7.99 11.59 -1.84
C ASP A 90 8.12 10.46 -2.88
N PHE A 91 8.03 9.22 -2.41
CA PHE A 91 8.01 8.03 -3.27
C PHE A 91 6.68 7.96 -4.04
N ASN A 92 6.67 7.27 -5.18
CA ASN A 92 5.47 7.19 -6.04
C ASN A 92 5.05 5.74 -6.36
N LEU A 93 5.81 4.76 -5.88
CA LEU A 93 5.55 3.34 -6.11
C LEU A 93 5.87 2.53 -4.87
N TRP A 94 4.94 1.67 -4.46
CA TRP A 94 5.08 0.81 -3.30
C TRP A 94 4.93 -0.65 -3.68
N SER A 95 5.82 -1.48 -3.18
CA SER A 95 5.99 -2.85 -3.64
C SER A 95 6.21 -3.82 -2.49
N TRP A 96 5.95 -5.09 -2.77
CA TRP A 96 6.33 -6.23 -1.94
C TRP A 96 7.35 -7.05 -2.67
N ASN A 97 8.49 -7.33 -2.02
CA ASN A 97 9.58 -8.09 -2.63
C ASN A 97 9.97 -7.52 -4.00
N SER A 98 9.98 -6.19 -4.13
CA SER A 98 10.24 -5.46 -5.38
C SER A 98 9.28 -5.75 -6.55
N ARG A 99 8.07 -6.25 -6.25
CA ARG A 99 6.99 -6.42 -7.21
C ARG A 99 5.75 -5.64 -6.79
N ILE A 100 4.96 -5.23 -7.78
CA ILE A 100 3.70 -4.51 -7.62
C ILE A 100 2.58 -5.34 -8.26
N PHE A 101 1.36 -5.22 -7.74
CA PHE A 101 0.20 -5.84 -8.38
C PHE A 101 0.02 -5.32 -9.82
N PRO A 102 -0.31 -6.18 -10.81
CA PRO A 102 -0.66 -7.60 -10.73
C PRO A 102 0.52 -8.59 -10.82
N GLY A 103 1.76 -8.12 -10.77
CA GLY A 103 2.96 -8.98 -10.83
C GLY A 103 3.29 -9.71 -9.52
N ILE A 104 2.54 -9.47 -8.45
CA ILE A 104 2.64 -10.20 -7.19
C ILE A 104 1.78 -11.46 -7.29
N ASP A 105 2.38 -12.63 -7.06
CA ASP A 105 1.66 -13.90 -7.09
C ASP A 105 0.58 -13.95 -6.00
N PRO A 106 -0.56 -14.64 -6.25
CA PRO A 106 -1.57 -14.85 -5.23
C PRO A 106 -1.05 -15.74 -4.10
N LEU A 107 -1.57 -15.52 -2.89
CA LEU A 107 -1.28 -16.36 -1.74
C LEU A 107 -2.22 -17.58 -1.80
N VAL A 108 -1.75 -18.67 -2.39
CA VAL A 108 -2.56 -19.90 -2.53
C VAL A 108 -2.39 -20.79 -1.29
N VAL A 109 -3.52 -21.15 -0.67
CA VAL A 109 -3.60 -21.97 0.54
C VAL A 109 -4.80 -22.93 0.50
N ARG A 110 -4.72 -24.04 1.24
CA ARG A 110 -5.85 -24.96 1.41
C ARG A 110 -6.76 -24.48 2.55
N LYS A 111 -8.07 -24.70 2.42
CA LYS A 111 -9.00 -24.49 3.53
C LYS A 111 -8.56 -25.28 4.77
N GLY A 112 -8.47 -24.60 5.90
CA GLY A 112 -8.01 -25.13 7.19
C GLY A 112 -6.49 -25.14 7.37
N ASP A 113 -5.71 -24.66 6.40
CA ASP A 113 -4.28 -24.46 6.61
C ASP A 113 -4.04 -23.39 7.68
N LYS A 114 -3.08 -23.65 8.57
CA LYS A 114 -2.48 -22.61 9.39
C LYS A 114 -1.44 -21.88 8.57
N VAL A 115 -1.63 -20.58 8.41
CA VAL A 115 -0.81 -19.72 7.54
C VAL A 115 -0.08 -18.71 8.39
N ARG A 116 1.19 -18.47 8.06
CA ARG A 116 2.01 -17.40 8.62
C ARG A 116 2.33 -16.36 7.56
N LEU A 117 2.20 -15.10 7.91
CA LEU A 117 2.67 -13.96 7.15
C LEU A 117 3.78 -13.26 7.93
N ARG A 118 4.90 -12.99 7.28
CA ARG A 118 6.03 -12.26 7.84
C ARG A 118 6.24 -11.00 7.03
N ILE A 119 6.06 -9.85 7.67
CA ILE A 119 6.17 -8.56 7.01
C ILE A 119 7.31 -7.79 7.66
N GLY A 120 8.22 -7.27 6.84
CA GLY A 120 9.28 -6.35 7.27
C GLY A 120 9.23 -5.07 6.45
N ASN A 121 9.45 -3.92 7.08
CA ASN A 121 9.30 -2.62 6.43
C ASN A 121 10.63 -1.88 6.32
N LEU A 122 11.12 -1.71 5.09
CA LEU A 122 12.30 -0.90 4.76
C LEU A 122 11.95 0.41 4.04
N THR A 123 10.67 0.78 4.00
CA THR A 123 10.25 2.08 3.48
C THR A 123 10.39 3.18 4.54
N MET A 124 10.25 4.43 4.12
CA MET A 124 10.29 5.61 5.01
C MET A 124 8.92 5.96 5.63
N THR A 125 7.94 5.06 5.58
CA THR A 125 6.61 5.26 6.16
C THR A 125 6.05 3.98 6.76
N ASN A 126 5.10 4.09 7.68
CA ASN A 126 4.41 2.91 8.23
C ASN A 126 3.41 2.31 7.22
N HIS A 127 3.12 1.02 7.35
CA HIS A 127 2.16 0.31 6.49
C HIS A 127 1.14 -0.45 7.32
N PRO A 128 -0.14 -0.05 7.32
CA PRO A 128 -1.23 -0.84 7.88
C PRO A 128 -1.52 -2.01 6.92
N ILE A 129 -1.09 -3.21 7.25
CA ILE A 129 -1.32 -4.40 6.43
C ILE A 129 -2.65 -5.04 6.83
N HIS A 130 -3.56 -5.17 5.87
CA HIS A 130 -4.93 -5.62 6.05
C HIS A 130 -5.22 -6.89 5.27
N LEU A 131 -5.92 -7.83 5.90
CA LEU A 131 -6.39 -9.07 5.30
C LEU A 131 -7.92 -9.14 5.38
N HIS A 132 -8.56 -9.36 4.23
CA HIS A 132 -10.00 -9.58 4.16
C HIS A 132 -10.37 -11.01 4.55
N GLY A 133 -11.59 -11.18 5.05
CA GLY A 133 -12.20 -12.49 5.31
C GLY A 133 -11.60 -13.29 6.47
N HIS A 134 -10.50 -12.85 7.08
CA HIS A 134 -9.82 -13.57 8.15
C HIS A 134 -9.34 -12.61 9.24
N GLU A 135 -9.49 -13.04 10.48
CA GLU A 135 -8.77 -12.48 11.62
C GLU A 135 -7.43 -13.21 11.73
N PHE A 136 -6.36 -12.47 12.04
CA PHE A 136 -5.05 -13.03 12.31
C PHE A 136 -4.58 -12.66 13.72
N LEU A 137 -3.77 -13.53 14.31
CA LEU A 137 -3.11 -13.27 15.58
C LEU A 137 -1.73 -12.66 15.32
N VAL A 138 -1.43 -11.51 15.93
CA VAL A 138 -0.07 -10.94 15.90
C VAL A 138 0.82 -11.73 16.85
N THR A 139 1.66 -12.62 16.30
CA THR A 139 2.44 -13.61 17.07
C THR A 139 3.88 -13.23 17.33
N GLY A 140 4.40 -12.19 16.67
CA GLY A 140 5.78 -11.74 16.83
C GLY A 140 6.05 -10.35 16.26
N THR A 141 7.16 -9.76 16.70
CA THR A 141 7.69 -8.48 16.23
C THR A 141 9.13 -8.65 15.70
N ASP A 142 9.79 -7.55 15.36
CA ASP A 142 11.25 -7.44 15.16
C ASP A 142 12.08 -8.00 16.33
N GLY A 143 11.53 -7.97 17.55
CA GLY A 143 12.07 -8.60 18.75
C GLY A 143 11.94 -10.12 18.80
N GLY A 144 11.20 -10.75 17.87
CA GLY A 144 10.91 -12.19 17.84
C GLY A 144 9.49 -12.52 18.31
N PRO A 145 9.20 -13.80 18.65
CA PRO A 145 7.86 -14.22 19.06
C PRO A 145 7.46 -13.59 20.40
N THR A 146 6.23 -13.10 20.49
CA THR A 146 5.69 -12.49 21.71
C THR A 146 5.05 -13.54 22.64
N PRO A 147 5.00 -13.28 23.97
CA PRO A 147 4.24 -14.11 24.89
C PRO A 147 2.78 -14.26 24.47
N LYS A 148 2.19 -15.47 24.64
CA LYS A 148 0.81 -15.74 24.20
C LYS A 148 -0.22 -14.79 24.84
N SER A 149 0.02 -14.35 26.07
CA SER A 149 -0.85 -13.44 26.81
C SER A 149 -0.87 -11.99 26.29
N SER A 150 0.10 -11.59 25.45
CA SER A 150 0.16 -10.24 24.89
C SER A 150 -0.24 -10.19 23.41
N ARG A 151 -0.64 -11.32 22.82
CA ARG A 151 -1.04 -11.39 21.42
C ARG A 151 -2.45 -10.87 21.25
N GLN A 152 -2.69 -10.18 20.15
CA GLN A 152 -4.00 -9.61 19.82
C GLN A 152 -4.44 -10.15 18.47
N TYR A 153 -5.74 -10.46 18.37
CA TYR A 153 -6.38 -10.70 17.09
C TYR A 153 -6.66 -9.37 16.42
N GLU A 154 -6.35 -9.30 15.15
CA GLU A 154 -6.52 -8.12 14.32
C GLU A 154 -6.94 -8.56 12.90
N VAL A 155 -7.52 -7.63 12.16
CA VAL A 155 -7.65 -7.74 10.70
C VAL A 155 -6.69 -6.79 9.98
N THR A 156 -6.10 -5.84 10.72
CA THR A 156 -5.12 -4.88 10.24
C THR A 156 -4.04 -4.68 11.28
N THR A 157 -2.76 -4.72 10.89
CA THR A 157 -1.65 -4.37 11.79
C THR A 157 -0.76 -3.34 11.14
N ASP A 158 -0.33 -2.35 11.92
CA ASP A 158 0.66 -1.39 11.46
C ASP A 158 2.08 -1.97 11.55
N VAL A 159 2.86 -1.75 10.49
CA VAL A 159 4.28 -2.10 10.39
C VAL A 159 5.07 -0.81 10.22
N ALA A 160 5.65 -0.30 11.31
CA ALA A 160 6.45 0.92 11.28
C ALA A 160 7.81 0.73 10.58
N VAL A 161 8.51 1.82 10.31
CA VAL A 161 9.83 1.82 9.64
C VAL A 161 10.84 0.99 10.44
N GLY A 162 11.54 0.08 9.77
CA GLY A 162 12.52 -0.83 10.38
C GLY A 162 11.89 -1.98 11.18
N GLN A 163 10.57 -1.97 11.39
CA GLN A 163 9.90 -3.00 12.16
C GLN A 163 9.53 -4.21 11.32
N MET A 164 9.24 -5.29 12.05
CA MET A 164 8.70 -6.52 11.49
C MET A 164 7.46 -6.94 12.28
N ARG A 165 6.58 -7.68 11.59
CA ARG A 165 5.42 -8.36 12.18
C ARG A 165 5.33 -9.79 11.69
N GLN A 166 4.96 -10.68 12.59
CA GLN A 166 4.59 -12.06 12.29
C GLN A 166 3.12 -12.25 12.64
N LEU A 167 2.34 -12.72 11.66
CA LEU A 167 0.90 -12.91 11.75
C LEU A 167 0.59 -14.37 11.48
N ASP A 168 -0.21 -15.00 12.33
CA ASP A 168 -0.67 -16.38 12.11
C ASP A 168 -2.20 -16.38 12.03
N PHE A 169 -2.77 -17.07 11.04
CA PHE A 169 -4.22 -17.25 10.90
C PHE A 169 -4.55 -18.66 10.41
N ILE A 170 -5.82 -19.05 10.55
CA ILE A 170 -6.36 -20.26 9.95
C ILE A 170 -7.13 -19.84 8.71
N ALA A 171 -6.85 -20.46 7.55
CA ALA A 171 -7.56 -20.18 6.31
C ALA A 171 -8.90 -20.93 6.27
N ASP A 172 -9.85 -20.60 7.15
CA ASP A 172 -11.13 -21.27 7.29
C ASP A 172 -12.22 -20.77 6.34
N GLU A 173 -12.07 -19.57 5.79
CA GLU A 173 -13.03 -18.98 4.84
C GLU A 173 -12.62 -19.21 3.38
N GLU A 174 -13.44 -19.99 2.66
CA GLU A 174 -13.18 -20.31 1.26
C GLU A 174 -13.55 -19.14 0.35
N GLY A 175 -12.63 -18.70 -0.50
CA GLY A 175 -12.85 -17.52 -1.33
C GLY A 175 -11.56 -16.92 -1.90
N ASP A 176 -11.74 -15.78 -2.56
CA ASP A 176 -10.66 -14.89 -2.99
C ASP A 176 -10.74 -13.61 -2.16
N TRP A 177 -9.72 -13.39 -1.32
CA TRP A 177 -9.71 -12.33 -0.32
C TRP A 177 -8.59 -11.34 -0.60
N ALA A 178 -8.91 -10.05 -0.58
CA ALA A 178 -7.91 -9.00 -0.75
C ALA A 178 -6.93 -9.00 0.43
N PHE A 179 -5.65 -8.88 0.11
CA PHE A 179 -4.57 -8.67 1.07
C PHE A 179 -3.75 -7.48 0.60
N HIS A 180 -3.67 -6.42 1.41
CA HIS A 180 -3.10 -5.15 0.93
C HIS A 180 -2.64 -4.21 2.04
N CYS A 181 -1.83 -3.21 1.67
CA CYS A 181 -1.62 -2.04 2.52
C CYS A 181 -2.90 -1.18 2.54
N HIS A 182 -3.33 -0.70 3.70
CA HIS A 182 -4.55 0.08 3.85
C HIS A 182 -4.34 1.60 3.67
N LYS A 183 -3.17 2.02 3.21
CA LYS A 183 -2.99 3.38 2.68
C LYS A 183 -3.37 3.35 1.20
N SER A 184 -4.46 4.00 0.83
CA SER A 184 -5.01 3.95 -0.54
C SER A 184 -3.98 4.31 -1.61
N HIS A 185 -3.08 5.24 -1.31
CA HIS A 185 -1.99 5.61 -2.23
C HIS A 185 -1.01 4.46 -2.48
N HIS A 186 -0.76 3.60 -1.50
CA HIS A 186 0.17 2.46 -1.61
C HIS A 186 -0.45 1.28 -2.38
N THR A 187 -1.77 1.28 -2.56
CA THR A 187 -2.50 0.34 -3.42
C THR A 187 -2.81 0.94 -4.79
N MET A 188 -2.08 1.98 -5.17
CA MET A 188 -2.09 2.56 -6.49
C MET A 188 -0.66 2.45 -7.03
N ASN A 189 -0.49 2.19 -8.32
CA ASN A 189 0.80 2.34 -9.00
C ASN A 189 1.06 3.84 -9.24
N ALA A 190 1.86 4.20 -10.25
CA ALA A 190 2.30 5.57 -10.49
C ALA A 190 1.13 6.59 -10.48
N MET A 191 1.07 7.39 -9.42
CA MET A 191 0.12 8.48 -9.21
C MET A 191 0.89 9.79 -9.08
N GLY A 192 0.48 10.81 -9.83
CA GLY A 192 1.03 12.15 -9.69
C GLY A 192 0.24 13.00 -8.69
N HIS A 193 0.93 13.75 -7.83
CA HIS A 193 0.32 14.67 -6.86
C HIS A 193 -0.21 15.98 -7.49
N ASN A 194 0.11 16.25 -8.76
CA ASN A 194 -0.11 17.56 -9.39
C ASN A 194 -1.32 17.61 -10.33
N VAL A 195 -2.21 16.61 -10.29
CA VAL A 195 -3.43 16.59 -11.12
C VAL A 195 -4.57 17.28 -10.35
N PRO A 196 -5.19 18.35 -10.88
CA PRO A 196 -6.30 19.02 -10.22
C PRO A 196 -7.54 18.11 -10.12
N THR A 197 -8.37 18.33 -9.11
CA THR A 197 -9.65 17.61 -8.94
C THR A 197 -10.63 18.04 -10.04
N MET A 198 -10.98 17.10 -10.93
CA MET A 198 -11.87 17.35 -12.08
C MET A 198 -13.28 16.77 -11.90
N ILE A 199 -13.62 16.27 -10.71
CA ILE A 199 -14.91 15.63 -10.43
C ILE A 199 -16.05 16.64 -10.66
N GLY A 200 -16.98 16.30 -11.55
CA GLY A 200 -18.16 17.12 -11.87
C GLY A 200 -17.88 18.38 -12.70
N VAL A 201 -16.66 18.56 -13.22
CA VAL A 201 -16.35 19.65 -14.15
C VAL A 201 -16.89 19.30 -15.55
N ASP A 202 -17.68 20.20 -16.15
CA ASP A 202 -18.19 20.02 -17.52
C ASP A 202 -17.10 20.30 -18.56
N HIS A 203 -16.50 19.22 -19.06
CA HIS A 203 -15.42 19.31 -20.05
C HIS A 203 -15.92 19.41 -21.50
N ARG A 204 -17.22 19.31 -21.78
CA ARG A 204 -17.73 19.12 -23.17
C ARG A 204 -17.31 20.24 -24.12
N GLY A 205 -17.25 21.48 -23.64
CA GLY A 205 -16.82 22.64 -24.42
C GLY A 205 -15.30 22.67 -24.65
N VAL A 206 -14.54 22.36 -23.60
CA VAL A 206 -13.06 22.39 -23.60
C VAL A 206 -12.49 21.21 -24.39
N VAL A 207 -13.05 20.01 -24.24
CA VAL A 207 -12.66 18.81 -24.98
C VAL A 207 -12.82 19.00 -26.47
N LYS A 208 -13.92 19.60 -26.93
CA LYS A 208 -14.11 19.93 -28.35
C LYS A 208 -13.00 20.85 -28.91
N GLN A 209 -12.38 21.68 -28.08
CA GLN A 209 -11.26 22.52 -28.49
C GLN A 209 -9.94 21.76 -28.40
N ILE A 210 -9.71 20.97 -27.34
CA ILE A 210 -8.49 20.19 -27.15
C ILE A 210 -8.38 19.07 -28.19
N THR A 211 -9.44 18.30 -28.44
CA THR A 211 -9.45 17.22 -29.44
C THR A 211 -9.19 17.74 -30.87
N LYS A 212 -9.49 19.02 -31.15
CA LYS A 212 -9.11 19.65 -32.43
C LYS A 212 -7.60 19.91 -32.55
N LEU A 213 -6.91 20.07 -31.43
CA LEU A 213 -5.47 20.33 -31.37
C LEU A 213 -4.66 19.06 -31.12
N ILE A 214 -5.22 18.13 -30.35
CA ILE A 214 -4.63 16.86 -29.93
C ILE A 214 -5.72 15.78 -30.06
N PRO A 215 -5.83 15.10 -31.22
CA PRO A 215 -6.90 14.14 -31.50
C PRO A 215 -7.01 13.01 -30.48
N ASP A 216 -5.89 12.66 -29.83
CA ASP A 216 -5.80 11.54 -28.89
C ASP A 216 -6.01 11.97 -27.41
N TYR A 217 -6.47 13.20 -27.16
CA TYR A 217 -6.71 13.67 -25.80
C TYR A 217 -7.93 12.98 -25.16
N MET A 218 -7.70 12.32 -24.03
CA MET A 218 -8.74 11.67 -23.22
C MET A 218 -9.01 12.45 -21.92
N VAL A 219 -10.29 12.55 -21.55
CA VAL A 219 -10.72 13.20 -20.31
C VAL A 219 -10.57 12.23 -19.16
N MET A 220 -9.80 12.62 -18.15
CA MET A 220 -9.54 11.78 -16.99
C MET A 220 -10.21 12.37 -15.75
N GLY A 221 -10.85 11.52 -14.93
CA GLY A 221 -11.26 11.86 -13.57
C GLY A 221 -12.60 12.60 -13.40
N GLU A 222 -13.44 12.70 -14.44
CA GLU A 222 -14.76 13.35 -14.32
C GLU A 222 -15.70 12.63 -13.34
N ARG A 223 -15.67 11.29 -13.29
CA ARG A 223 -16.45 10.46 -12.34
C ARG A 223 -15.59 9.78 -11.27
N GLY A 224 -14.34 10.23 -11.13
CA GLY A 224 -13.36 9.69 -10.18
C GLY A 224 -12.27 8.85 -10.85
N MET A 225 -11.31 8.38 -10.05
CA MET A 225 -10.13 7.67 -10.58
C MET A 225 -10.44 6.26 -11.10
N LYS A 226 -11.54 5.63 -10.67
CA LYS A 226 -11.91 4.28 -11.13
C LYS A 226 -12.11 4.21 -12.65
N ASP A 227 -12.56 5.29 -13.28
CA ASP A 227 -12.72 5.37 -14.74
C ASP A 227 -11.41 5.02 -15.48
N MET A 228 -10.25 5.30 -14.88
CA MET A 228 -8.92 4.97 -15.42
C MET A 228 -8.69 3.47 -15.59
N THR A 229 -9.42 2.62 -14.86
CA THR A 229 -9.27 1.15 -14.93
C THR A 229 -9.86 0.56 -16.21
N GLU A 230 -10.78 1.29 -16.86
CA GLU A 230 -11.51 0.85 -18.06
C GLU A 230 -10.97 1.54 -19.32
N MET A 231 -10.01 2.46 -19.18
CA MET A 231 -9.42 3.22 -20.28
C MET A 231 -8.01 2.70 -20.61
N GLU A 232 -7.85 2.10 -21.78
CA GLU A 232 -6.54 1.71 -22.30
C GLU A 232 -5.87 2.92 -22.98
N MET A 233 -4.93 3.55 -22.27
CA MET A 233 -4.05 4.56 -22.86
C MET A 233 -2.72 3.93 -23.28
N PRO A 234 -2.14 4.31 -24.44
CA PRO A 234 -0.76 3.97 -24.75
C PRO A 234 0.15 4.57 -23.68
N LEU A 235 0.83 3.72 -22.92
CA LEU A 235 1.84 4.13 -21.94
C LEU A 235 3.24 4.01 -22.55
N PRO A 236 4.20 4.84 -22.13
CA PRO A 236 5.61 4.62 -22.48
C PRO A 236 6.03 3.21 -22.06
N ASP A 237 6.89 2.58 -22.87
CA ASP A 237 7.53 1.31 -22.50
C ASP A 237 8.12 1.41 -21.08
N ASN A 238 8.05 0.33 -20.30
CA ASN A 238 8.54 0.30 -18.92
C ASN A 238 7.80 1.26 -17.96
N THR A 239 6.48 1.40 -18.14
CA THR A 239 5.59 2.11 -17.21
C THR A 239 4.56 1.16 -16.62
N ALA A 240 4.42 1.13 -15.29
CA ALA A 240 3.32 0.44 -14.63
C ALA A 240 2.05 1.29 -14.68
N ALA A 241 0.98 0.77 -15.27
CA ALA A 241 -0.32 1.43 -15.26
C ALA A 241 -0.84 1.59 -13.83
N MET A 242 -1.48 2.73 -13.57
CA MET A 242 -1.90 3.22 -12.24
C MET A 242 -2.75 2.24 -11.43
N MET A 243 -3.73 1.59 -12.06
CA MET A 243 -4.55 0.55 -11.47
C MET A 243 -4.70 -0.54 -12.52
N THR A 244 -4.35 -1.76 -12.16
CA THR A 244 -4.19 -2.86 -13.09
C THR A 244 -4.62 -4.16 -12.46
N GLY A 245 -4.84 -5.17 -13.28
CA GLY A 245 -5.27 -6.48 -12.83
C GLY A 245 -6.73 -6.74 -13.16
N THR A 246 -7.03 -8.01 -13.33
CA THR A 246 -8.35 -8.50 -13.71
C THR A 246 -8.86 -9.41 -12.61
N GLY A 247 -10.18 -9.44 -12.45
CA GLY A 247 -10.91 -10.31 -11.54
C GLY A 247 -12.10 -10.95 -12.26
N PRO A 248 -12.87 -11.81 -11.57
CA PRO A 248 -13.99 -12.52 -12.17
C PRO A 248 -15.15 -11.59 -12.61
N PHE A 249 -15.13 -10.33 -12.14
CA PHE A 249 -16.16 -9.32 -12.42
C PHE A 249 -15.62 -8.11 -13.21
N GLY A 250 -14.43 -8.20 -13.80
CA GLY A 250 -13.81 -7.12 -14.57
C GLY A 250 -12.52 -6.59 -13.94
N ALA A 251 -12.17 -5.33 -14.22
CA ALA A 251 -10.93 -4.73 -13.75
C ALA A 251 -10.91 -4.58 -12.22
N VAL A 252 -9.77 -4.92 -11.62
CA VAL A 252 -9.50 -4.66 -10.20
C VAL A 252 -8.82 -3.30 -10.12
N GLY A 253 -9.49 -2.32 -9.51
CA GLY A 253 -8.99 -0.96 -9.35
C GLY A 253 -7.90 -0.81 -8.29
N MET A 254 -6.91 -1.70 -8.27
CA MET A 254 -5.80 -1.72 -7.32
C MET A 254 -4.47 -1.82 -8.07
N GLY A 255 -3.38 -1.51 -7.37
CA GLY A 255 -2.00 -1.61 -7.81
C GLY A 255 -1.08 -1.75 -6.59
N GLY A 256 0.23 -1.66 -6.80
CA GLY A 256 1.21 -1.53 -5.73
C GLY A 256 1.18 -2.70 -4.74
N MET A 257 1.01 -2.39 -3.46
CA MET A 257 0.96 -3.35 -2.34
C MET A 257 -0.41 -4.03 -2.22
N PHE A 258 -0.75 -4.85 -3.20
CA PHE A 258 -1.98 -5.63 -3.23
C PHE A 258 -1.70 -7.05 -3.76
N SER A 259 -2.35 -8.05 -3.18
CA SER A 259 -2.47 -9.38 -3.76
C SER A 259 -3.76 -10.04 -3.26
N VAL A 260 -4.01 -11.26 -3.71
CA VAL A 260 -5.20 -12.04 -3.38
C VAL A 260 -4.80 -13.30 -2.63
N LEU A 261 -5.34 -13.48 -1.43
CA LEU A 261 -5.36 -14.75 -0.74
C LEU A 261 -6.42 -15.64 -1.39
N LYS A 262 -5.99 -16.75 -1.98
CA LYS A 262 -6.86 -17.75 -2.61
C LYS A 262 -6.96 -18.97 -1.70
N VAL A 263 -8.12 -19.14 -1.06
CA VAL A 263 -8.40 -20.29 -0.20
C VAL A 263 -9.27 -21.28 -0.97
N ARG A 264 -8.85 -22.54 -1.07
CA ARG A 264 -9.63 -23.60 -1.73
C ARG A 264 -9.70 -24.85 -0.88
N LYS A 265 -10.89 -25.45 -0.77
CA LYS A 265 -11.07 -26.75 -0.10
C LYS A 265 -10.34 -27.88 -0.82
N ASN A 266 -10.29 -27.82 -2.15
CA ASN A 266 -9.71 -28.87 -3.00
C ASN A 266 -8.23 -28.67 -3.31
N GLN A 267 -7.58 -27.61 -2.78
CA GLN A 267 -6.14 -27.44 -2.91
C GLN A 267 -5.44 -28.62 -2.23
N LYS A 268 -4.51 -29.29 -2.93
CA LYS A 268 -3.76 -30.40 -2.33
C LYS A 268 -2.70 -29.86 -1.37
N ALA A 269 -2.38 -30.63 -0.34
CA ALA A 269 -1.27 -30.28 0.54
C ALA A 269 0.04 -30.22 -0.27
N GLY A 270 0.79 -29.12 -0.16
CA GLY A 270 2.02 -28.89 -0.92
C GLY A 270 1.80 -28.40 -2.36
N ASP A 271 0.56 -28.29 -2.83
CA ASP A 271 0.23 -27.71 -4.12
C ASP A 271 -0.03 -26.21 -3.96
N TYR A 272 0.69 -25.39 -4.73
CA TYR A 272 0.67 -23.93 -4.64
C TYR A 272 0.38 -23.26 -5.98
N SER A 273 -0.03 -24.03 -6.99
CA SER A 273 -0.45 -23.45 -8.27
C SER A 273 -1.70 -22.61 -8.11
N ASP A 274 -1.83 -21.52 -8.86
CA ASP A 274 -3.05 -20.70 -8.87
C ASP A 274 -4.27 -21.55 -9.29
N PRO A 275 -5.29 -21.70 -8.41
CA PRO A 275 -6.49 -22.47 -8.71
C PRO A 275 -7.50 -21.71 -9.60
N GLY A 276 -7.18 -20.50 -10.05
CA GLY A 276 -8.09 -19.62 -10.77
C GLY A 276 -9.04 -18.85 -9.85
N TRP A 277 -10.08 -18.24 -10.41
CA TRP A 277 -11.05 -17.45 -9.65
C TRP A 277 -12.02 -18.31 -8.85
N TYR A 278 -12.43 -17.81 -7.69
CA TYR A 278 -13.37 -18.51 -6.84
C TYR A 278 -14.77 -18.59 -7.47
N PRO A 279 -15.38 -19.79 -7.61
CA PRO A 279 -16.74 -19.92 -8.11
C PRO A 279 -17.74 -19.54 -7.01
N HIS A 280 -18.21 -18.29 -7.03
CA HIS A 280 -19.15 -17.77 -6.04
C HIS A 280 -20.49 -18.54 -6.04
N PRO A 281 -20.96 -19.06 -4.89
CA PRO A 281 -22.25 -19.73 -4.82
C PRO A 281 -23.44 -18.81 -5.18
N PRO A 282 -24.55 -19.35 -5.69
CA PRO A 282 -25.75 -18.55 -5.99
C PRO A 282 -26.21 -17.74 -4.77
N GLY A 283 -26.52 -16.46 -4.99
CA GLY A 283 -26.99 -15.55 -3.93
C GLY A 283 -25.91 -14.96 -3.03
N THR A 284 -24.63 -15.27 -3.25
CA THR A 284 -23.50 -14.73 -2.45
C THR A 284 -22.85 -13.48 -3.06
N VAL A 285 -23.19 -13.15 -4.30
CA VAL A 285 -22.71 -11.97 -5.02
C VAL A 285 -23.77 -10.87 -4.96
N ALA A 286 -23.33 -9.62 -4.81
CA ALA A 286 -24.21 -8.47 -4.90
C ALA A 286 -24.93 -8.43 -6.26
N TYR A 287 -26.18 -7.97 -6.24
CA TYR A 287 -27.02 -7.84 -7.43
C TYR A 287 -27.69 -6.47 -7.45
N GLU A 288 -28.12 -6.04 -8.64
CA GLU A 288 -28.85 -4.78 -8.80
C GLU A 288 -30.21 -4.87 -8.08
N TRP A 289 -30.48 -3.91 -7.20
CA TRP A 289 -31.77 -3.81 -6.55
C TRP A 289 -32.79 -3.13 -7.46
N THR A 290 -33.80 -3.89 -7.91
CA THR A 290 -34.87 -3.39 -8.79
C THR A 290 -36.16 -3.02 -8.05
N GLY A 291 -36.18 -3.10 -6.72
CA GLY A 291 -37.34 -2.75 -5.90
C GLY A 291 -37.41 -1.25 -5.58
N ALA A 292 -38.50 -0.84 -4.95
CA ALA A 292 -38.60 0.51 -4.41
C ALA A 292 -37.57 0.70 -3.29
N LEU A 293 -36.81 1.80 -3.33
CA LEU A 293 -35.97 2.21 -2.22
C LEU A 293 -36.87 2.84 -1.15
N PRO A 294 -36.66 2.54 0.15
CA PRO A 294 -37.31 3.30 1.20
C PRO A 294 -36.90 4.77 1.08
N ASP A 295 -37.85 5.68 1.33
CA ASP A 295 -37.53 7.11 1.40
C ASP A 295 -36.39 7.30 2.42
N PRO A 296 -35.22 7.79 1.98
CA PRO A 296 -34.10 7.95 2.88
C PRO A 296 -34.55 8.87 4.01
N THR A 297 -34.39 8.41 5.25
CA THR A 297 -34.68 9.23 6.42
C THR A 297 -33.66 10.35 6.45
N ARG A 298 -33.94 11.43 5.70
CA ARG A 298 -33.27 12.69 5.89
C ARG A 298 -33.69 13.12 7.28
N ILE A 299 -32.73 13.10 8.20
CA ILE A 299 -32.84 13.93 9.40
C ILE A 299 -33.14 15.30 8.83
N LYS A 300 -34.40 15.76 8.98
CA LYS A 300 -34.69 17.19 8.82
C LYS A 300 -33.69 17.81 9.77
N ALA A 301 -32.72 18.54 9.24
CA ALA A 301 -31.91 19.40 10.07
C ALA A 301 -32.93 20.15 10.92
N GLU A 302 -32.99 19.84 12.21
CA GLU A 302 -33.85 20.59 13.11
C GLU A 302 -33.33 22.00 12.96
N GLY A 303 -34.17 22.83 12.35
CA GLY A 303 -33.90 24.23 12.11
C GLY A 303 -33.89 24.93 13.46
N THR A 304 -32.79 24.78 14.18
CA THR A 304 -32.10 25.86 14.84
C THR A 304 -30.64 25.60 14.56
N GLY A 305 -30.05 26.37 13.64
CA GLY A 305 -28.59 26.49 13.62
C GLY A 305 -28.12 26.74 15.05
N SER A 306 -27.04 26.09 15.46
CA SER A 306 -26.47 26.23 16.80
C SER A 306 -25.99 27.65 17.12
N MET A 307 -26.20 28.62 16.21
CA MET A 307 -26.27 30.05 16.46
C MET A 307 -27.26 30.70 15.48
N PRO A 308 -28.15 31.61 15.91
CA PRO A 308 -28.77 32.55 14.98
C PRO A 308 -27.65 33.33 14.27
N PRO A 309 -27.73 33.60 12.96
CA PRO A 309 -26.88 34.63 12.37
C PRO A 309 -27.15 35.91 13.15
N LEU A 310 -26.13 36.40 13.86
CA LEU A 310 -26.15 37.75 14.38
C LEU A 310 -26.28 38.65 13.16
N ALA A 311 -27.50 39.10 12.88
CA ALA A 311 -27.74 40.32 12.12
C ALA A 311 -27.15 41.46 12.94
N LYS A 312 -25.83 41.60 12.91
CA LYS A 312 -25.21 42.87 13.23
C LYS A 312 -25.77 43.85 12.20
N PRO A 313 -26.35 44.99 12.62
CA PRO A 313 -26.54 46.09 11.69
C PRO A 313 -25.21 46.32 10.98
N MET A 314 -25.23 46.54 9.66
CA MET A 314 -24.08 47.13 8.97
C MET A 314 -23.81 48.47 9.66
N GLN A 315 -22.88 48.49 10.61
CA GLN A 315 -22.17 49.71 10.93
C GLN A 315 -21.12 49.84 9.85
N ASP A 316 -21.27 50.87 9.01
CA ASP A 316 -20.21 51.33 8.14
C ASP A 316 -18.96 51.56 9.00
N THR A 317 -18.03 50.61 8.92
CA THR A 317 -16.75 50.73 9.61
C THR A 317 -15.93 51.66 8.74
N GLU A 318 -15.91 52.94 9.10
CA GLU A 318 -15.08 53.94 8.44
C GLU A 318 -13.60 53.63 8.72
N VAL A 319 -12.96 52.94 7.79
CA VAL A 319 -11.53 52.63 7.84
C VAL A 319 -10.75 53.88 7.44
N LYS A 320 -10.17 54.58 8.43
CA LYS A 320 -9.15 55.61 8.16
C LYS A 320 -7.87 54.94 7.69
N VAL A 321 -7.71 54.83 6.37
CA VAL A 321 -6.47 54.41 5.73
C VAL A 321 -5.39 55.48 5.96
N ARG A 322 -4.43 55.20 6.84
CA ARG A 322 -3.21 56.01 6.95
C ARG A 322 -2.20 55.44 5.95
N LYS A 323 -1.98 56.16 4.83
CA LYS A 323 -0.92 55.82 3.88
C LYS A 323 0.44 55.81 4.60
N PRO A 324 1.30 54.79 4.38
CA PRO A 324 2.68 54.84 4.88
C PRO A 324 3.38 56.03 4.23
N ALA A 325 3.83 56.99 5.05
CA ALA A 325 4.77 58.00 4.60
C ALA A 325 6.14 57.31 4.44
N GLY A 326 6.73 57.45 3.26
CA GLY A 326 8.11 57.02 3.02
C GLY A 326 9.08 57.81 3.89
N GLY A 327 10.18 57.17 4.29
CA GLY A 327 11.29 57.84 4.94
C GLY A 327 12.13 56.94 5.85
N ASP A 328 13.15 56.33 5.22
CA ASP A 328 14.55 56.17 5.66
C ASP A 328 15.00 55.49 6.98
N HIS A 329 15.99 54.61 6.72
CA HIS A 329 17.24 54.36 7.45
C HIS A 329 17.30 53.70 8.84
N SER A 330 18.08 52.62 8.83
CA SER A 330 19.22 52.30 9.72
C SER A 330 18.99 51.41 10.96
N ASN A 331 19.86 50.38 11.01
CA ASN A 331 20.35 49.61 12.16
C ASN A 331 19.33 48.81 13.00
N HIS A 332 19.43 47.48 12.94
CA HIS A 332 20.16 46.70 13.94
C HIS A 332 20.36 45.24 13.51
#